data_AF-A0A1G8P1N6-F1
#
_entry.id   AF-A0A1G8P1N6-F1
#
_cell.length_a   1.000
_cell.length_b   1.000
_cell.length_c   1.000
_cell.angle_alpha   90.00
_cell.angle_beta   90.00
_cell.angle_gamma   90.00
#
_symmetry.space_group_name_H-M   'P 1'
#
loop_
_entity.id
_entity.type
_entity.pdbx_description
1 polymer ?
#
loop_
_entity_poly.entity_id
_entity_poly.type
_entity_poly.pdbx_seq_one_letter_code
_entity_poly.pdbx_strand_id
1 'polypeptide(L)' 'MVSAANLTREDGLTFLRLAAEIPLDIETTPYPLGEANRALADLREGKLTGAAVLAIR' A
#
# COMPACT_ATOMS: atom_id res chain seq x y z
N MET A 1 11.00 0.65 -11.47
CA MET A 1 9.76 0.34 -12.21
C MET A 1 8.71 1.31 -11.73
N VAL A 2 8.20 2.21 -12.58
CA VAL A 2 7.10 3.11 -12.19
C VAL A 2 6.01 2.96 -13.24
N SER A 3 4.94 2.28 -12.83
CA SER A 3 3.63 2.42 -13.47
C SER A 3 2.77 3.18 -12.48
N ALA A 4 2.30 4.37 -12.86
CA ALA A 4 1.31 5.11 -12.11
C ALA A 4 -0.01 4.95 -12.85
N ALA A 5 -1.01 4.35 -12.20
CA ALA A 5 -2.35 4.24 -12.76
C ALA A 5 -3.09 5.59 -12.60
N ASN A 6 -3.63 6.12 -13.69
CA ASN A 6 -4.49 7.30 -13.67
C ASN A 6 -5.92 6.89 -13.30
N LEU A 7 -6.17 6.64 -12.02
CA LEU A 7 -7.50 6.29 -11.52
C LEU A 7 -8.25 7.54 -11.07
N THR A 8 -9.56 7.58 -11.32
CA THR A 8 -10.43 8.65 -10.83
C THR A 8 -10.83 8.39 -9.38
N ARG A 9 -11.38 9.44 -8.73
CA ARG A 9 -11.98 9.29 -7.40
C ARG A 9 -13.15 8.30 -7.39
N GLU A 10 -13.93 8.24 -8.47
CA GLU A 10 -15.07 7.33 -8.59
C GLU A 10 -14.63 5.87 -8.69
N ASP A 11 -13.56 5.59 -9.43
CA ASP A 11 -12.95 4.25 -9.51
C ASP A 11 -12.55 3.75 -8.13
N GLY A 12 -11.89 4.61 -7.34
CA GLY A 12 -11.49 4.28 -5.97
C GLY A 12 -12.67 3.98 -5.05
N LEU A 13 -13.73 4.79 -5.10
CA LEU A 13 -14.95 4.53 -4.30
C LEU A 13 -15.63 3.22 -4.70
N THR A 14 -15.67 2.93 -5.99
CA THR A 14 -16.27 1.68 -6.50
C THR A 14 -15.47 0.46 -6.06
N PHE A 15 -14.15 0.54 -6.13
CA PHE A 15 -13.27 -0.51 -5.62
C PHE A 15 -13.44 -0.73 -4.12
N LEU A 16 -13.48 0.34 -3.31
CA LEU A 16 -13.58 0.23 -1.85
C LEU A 16 -14.92 -0.36 -1.39
N ARG A 17 -16.03 -0.10 -2.09
CA ARG A 17 -17.31 -0.77 -1.82
C ARG A 17 -17.18 -2.28 -2.00
N LEU A 18 -16.59 -2.71 -3.11
CA LEU A 18 -16.38 -4.13 -3.40
C LEU A 18 -15.42 -4.78 -2.40
N ALA A 19 -14.33 -4.09 -2.04
CA ALA A 19 -13.35 -4.54 -1.07
C ALA A 19 -13.93 -4.73 0.34
N ALA A 20 -15.02 -4.06 0.68
CA ALA A 20 -15.72 -4.26 1.96
C ALA A 20 -16.59 -5.52 1.96
N GLU A 21 -17.03 -5.99 0.78
CA GLU A 21 -17.88 -7.17 0.63
C GLU A 21 -17.07 -8.46 0.41
N ILE A 22 -15.89 -8.35 -0.18
CA ILE A 22 -15.01 -9.48 -0.50
C ILE A 22 -13.85 -9.51 0.51
N PRO A 23 -13.62 -10.64 1.21
CA PRO A 23 -12.46 -10.77 2.09
C PRO A 23 -11.17 -10.74 1.24
N LEU A 24 -10.43 -9.63 1.34
CA LEU A 24 -9.14 -9.46 0.69
C LEU A 24 -8.05 -10.07 1.58
N ASP A 25 -7.21 -10.92 0.99
CA ASP A 25 -5.95 -11.35 1.59
C ASP A 25 -4.86 -10.38 1.15
N ILE A 26 -4.31 -9.62 2.11
CA ILE A 26 -3.36 -8.53 1.84
C ILE A 26 -2.13 -8.71 2.73
N GLU A 27 -0.96 -8.72 2.12
CA GLU A 27 0.32 -8.69 2.83
C GLU A 27 0.79 -7.24 3.02
N THR A 28 1.03 -6.87 4.27
CA THR A 28 1.53 -5.53 4.61
C THR A 28 2.67 -5.60 5.62
N THR A 29 3.69 -4.77 5.41
CA THR A 29 4.80 -4.59 6.36
C THR A 29 4.70 -3.21 7.01
N PRO A 30 4.39 -3.11 8.31
CA PRO A 30 4.26 -1.82 8.99
C PRO A 30 5.64 -1.25 9.37
N TYR A 31 5.79 0.06 9.21
CA TYR A 31 6.94 0.84 9.63
C TYR A 31 6.47 2.04 10.48
N PRO A 32 7.18 2.43 11.55
CA PRO A 32 6.93 3.72 12.20
C PRO A 32 7.07 4.87 11.19
N LEU A 33 6.26 5.93 11.31
CA LEU A 33 6.37 7.11 10.45
C LEU A 33 7.80 7.68 10.41
N GLY A 34 8.51 7.69 11.53
CA GLY A 34 9.91 8.12 11.62
C GLY A 34 10.91 7.26 10.84
N GLU A 35 10.52 6.05 10.42
CA GLU A 35 11.33 5.13 9.63
C GLU A 35 10.94 5.11 8.14
N ALA A 36 10.25 6.14 7.64
CA ALA A 36 9.80 6.20 6.24
C ALA A 36 10.91 5.96 5.21
N ASN A 37 12.13 6.46 5.46
CA ASN A 37 13.28 6.24 4.57
C ASN A 37 13.68 4.76 4.49
N ARG A 38 13.57 4.03 5.60
CA ARG A 38 13.83 2.58 5.65
C ARG A 38 12.76 1.84 4.85
N ALA A 39 11.49 2.18 5.03
CA ALA A 39 10.39 1.59 4.25
C ALA A 39 10.60 1.76 2.73
N LEU A 40 11.05 2.94 2.30
CA LEU A 40 11.38 3.22 0.89
C LEU A 40 12.59 2.42 0.40
N ALA A 41 13.63 2.27 1.22
CA ALA A 41 14.81 1.49 0.87
C ALA A 41 14.44 0.00 0.70
N ASP A 42 13.71 -0.56 1.67
CA ASP A 42 13.26 -1.96 1.62
C ASP A 42 12.36 -2.23 0.42
N LEU A 43 11.45 -1.30 0.09
CA LEU A 43 10.62 -1.38 -1.11
C LEU A 43 11.44 -1.36 -2.40
N ARG A 44 12.43 -0.46 -2.50
CA ARG A 44 13.30 -0.33 -3.69
C ARG A 44 14.19 -1.55 -3.90
N GLU A 45 14.66 -2.14 -2.81
CA GLU A 45 15.52 -3.32 -2.81
C GLU A 45 14.71 -4.62 -2.97
N GLY A 46 13.37 -4.55 -2.99
CA GLY A 46 12.51 -5.72 -3.14
C GLY A 46 12.50 -6.64 -1.92
N LYS A 47 12.76 -6.09 -0.73
CA LYS A 47 12.89 -6.84 0.53
C LYS A 47 11.56 -7.26 1.15
N LEU A 48 10.43 -6.85 0.57
CA LEU A 48 9.10 -7.18 1.05
C LEU A 48 8.16 -7.51 -0.11
N THR A 49 7.19 -8.36 0.18
CA THR A 49 6.05 -8.66 -0.68
C THR A 49 4.84 -7.87 -0.19
N GLY A 50 4.00 -7.39 -1.10
CA GLY A 50 2.84 -6.56 -0.76
C GLY A 50 3.19 -5.09 -0.53
N ALA A 51 2.63 -4.47 0.50
CA ALA A 51 2.71 -3.03 0.73
C ALA A 51 3.51 -2.65 1.99
N ALA A 52 4.40 -1.66 1.87
CA ALA A 52 4.98 -0.99 3.02
C ALA A 52 4.00 0.07 3.56
N VAL A 53 3.62 -0.01 4.85
CA VAL A 53 2.61 0.86 5.48
C VAL A 53 3.25 1.68 6.59
N LEU A 54 3.05 3.01 6.57
CA LEU A 54 3.51 3.87 7.65
C LEU A 54 2.44 3.98 8.75
N ALA A 55 2.79 3.54 9.95
CA ALA A 55 1.93 3.68 11.12
C ALA A 55 2.11 5.08 11.73
N ILE A 56 1.01 5.83 11.77
CA ILE A 56 0.89 7.12 12.44
C ILE A 56 0.21 6.84 13.78
N ARG A 57 0.98 6.89 14.86
CA ARG A 57 0.51 6.75 16.24
C ARG A 57 1.09 7.89 17.04
#